data_AF-A0A399P9B3-F1
#
_entry.id   AF-A0A399P9B3-F1
#
_cell.length_a   1.000
_cell.length_b   1.000
_cell.length_c   1.000
_cell.angle_alpha   90.00
_cell.angle_beta   90.00
_cell.angle_gamma   90.00
#
_symmetry.space_group_name_H-M   'P 1'
#
loop_
_entity.id
_entity.type
_entity.pdbx_description
1 polymer ?
#
loop_
_entity_poly.entity_id
_entity_poly.type
_entity_poly.pdbx_seq_one_letter_code
_entity_poly.pdbx_strand_id
1 'polypeptide(L)'
;ALTEAKAWLTGSLAHAEALEVGAGAGPLDHLRALWDAAGTHAGPISAEMWAGSADLRREIDDLPFVRRLGDGTLPEAWFSHYLAQDAIYLRAYSRVLARASQLAPTPDAQVVWARGAADAIAAESALHEEWLSRHPAPMVAGPVTRAYVDHLLAHAATSDYAVLVAALLPCFTIYADVGARLRAAGSAAAAAGD
;
A
#
# COMPACT_ATOMS: atom_id res chain seq x y z
N ALA A 1 -25.33 -36.63 -10.90
CA ALA A 1 -24.60 -37.88 -11.24
C ALA A 1 -23.74 -37.75 -12.50
N LEU A 2 -24.18 -38.13 -13.71
CA LEU A 2 -23.27 -38.19 -14.88
C LEU A 2 -22.78 -36.80 -15.35
N THR A 3 -23.67 -35.82 -15.41
CA THR A 3 -23.35 -34.42 -15.77
C THR A 3 -22.36 -33.79 -14.77
N GLU A 4 -22.57 -34.08 -13.50
CA GLU A 4 -21.76 -33.59 -12.39
C GLU A 4 -20.36 -34.23 -12.38
N ALA A 5 -20.27 -35.54 -12.62
CA ALA A 5 -19.00 -36.25 -12.80
C ALA A 5 -18.22 -35.72 -14.01
N LYS A 6 -18.91 -35.42 -15.13
CA LYS A 6 -18.30 -34.82 -16.32
C LYS A 6 -17.77 -33.42 -16.02
N ALA A 7 -18.53 -32.58 -15.31
CA ALA A 7 -18.11 -31.24 -14.94
C ALA A 7 -16.89 -31.27 -14.02
N TRP A 8 -16.92 -32.11 -12.99
CA TRP A 8 -15.79 -32.30 -12.07
C TRP A 8 -14.53 -32.76 -12.81
N LEU A 9 -14.61 -33.81 -13.63
CA LEU A 9 -13.46 -34.34 -14.37
C LEU A 9 -12.88 -33.31 -15.34
N THR A 10 -13.74 -32.54 -16.01
CA THR A 10 -13.31 -31.48 -16.93
C THR A 10 -12.58 -30.37 -16.18
N GLY A 11 -13.10 -29.95 -15.01
CA GLY A 11 -12.45 -28.96 -14.14
C GLY A 11 -11.10 -29.43 -13.61
N SER A 12 -11.01 -30.70 -13.17
CA SER A 12 -9.77 -31.33 -12.69
C SER A 12 -8.71 -31.49 -13.79
N LEU A 13 -9.11 -31.73 -15.04
CA LEU A 13 -8.19 -31.84 -16.18
C LEU A 13 -7.67 -30.47 -16.63
N ALA A 14 -8.54 -29.48 -16.74
CA ALA A 14 -8.18 -28.15 -17.25
C ALA A 14 -7.14 -27.43 -16.38
N HIS A 15 -6.99 -27.85 -15.12
CA HIS A 15 -6.10 -27.21 -14.14
C HIS A 15 -5.02 -28.14 -13.59
N ALA A 16 -4.93 -29.35 -14.13
CA ALA A 16 -3.91 -30.35 -13.83
C ALA A 16 -2.48 -29.79 -13.88
N GLU A 17 -2.19 -28.93 -14.86
CA GLU A 17 -0.85 -28.35 -15.05
C GLU A 17 -0.41 -27.43 -13.90
N ALA A 18 -1.37 -26.83 -13.17
CA ALA A 18 -1.07 -25.96 -12.03
C ALA A 18 -0.50 -26.72 -10.82
N LEU A 19 -0.57 -28.06 -10.82
CA LEU A 19 0.01 -28.88 -9.76
C LEU A 19 1.54 -29.02 -9.88
N GLU A 20 2.13 -28.68 -11.03
CA GLU A 20 3.58 -28.77 -11.31
C GLU A 20 4.21 -30.15 -10.96
N VAL A 21 3.43 -31.24 -11.06
CA VAL A 21 3.89 -32.59 -10.73
C VAL A 21 3.88 -33.55 -11.93
N GLY A 22 5.01 -34.21 -12.15
CA GLY A 22 5.19 -35.29 -13.15
C GLY A 22 5.48 -34.80 -14.58
N ALA A 23 5.71 -35.76 -15.49
CA ALA A 23 5.85 -35.53 -16.93
C ALA A 23 5.10 -36.62 -17.71
N GLY A 24 4.41 -36.25 -18.81
CA GLY A 24 3.61 -37.19 -19.63
C GLY A 24 2.10 -36.94 -19.53
N ALA A 25 1.29 -38.00 -19.39
CA ALA A 25 -0.13 -37.84 -19.10
C ALA A 25 -0.29 -37.22 -17.70
N GLY A 26 -0.59 -35.92 -17.66
CA GLY A 26 -0.57 -35.11 -16.43
C GLY A 26 -1.56 -35.61 -15.37
N PRO A 27 -1.27 -35.36 -14.08
CA PRO A 27 -2.14 -35.77 -12.97
C PRO A 27 -3.47 -35.01 -12.98
N LEU A 28 -4.54 -35.62 -12.46
CA LEU A 28 -5.81 -34.94 -12.26
C LEU A 28 -5.77 -34.10 -10.97
N ASP A 29 -6.26 -32.86 -11.03
CA ASP A 29 -6.50 -32.07 -9.82
C ASP A 29 -7.81 -32.51 -9.14
N HIS A 30 -7.72 -33.59 -8.37
CA HIS A 30 -8.85 -34.19 -7.65
C HIS A 30 -9.47 -33.25 -6.62
N LEU A 31 -8.69 -32.33 -6.05
CA LEU A 31 -9.12 -31.44 -4.98
C LEU A 31 -9.55 -30.07 -5.50
N ARG A 32 -9.54 -29.84 -6.81
CA ARG A 32 -9.89 -28.54 -7.41
C ARG A 32 -11.20 -27.97 -6.90
N ALA A 33 -12.28 -28.75 -6.96
CA ALA A 33 -13.60 -28.30 -6.52
C ALA A 33 -13.64 -28.00 -5.01
N LEU A 34 -12.83 -28.69 -4.21
CA LEU A 34 -12.68 -28.43 -2.78
C LEU A 34 -11.92 -27.12 -2.54
N TRP A 35 -10.83 -26.90 -3.28
CA TRP A 35 -10.01 -25.70 -3.19
C TRP A 35 -10.72 -24.44 -3.69
N ASP A 36 -11.51 -24.55 -4.76
CA ASP A 36 -12.41 -23.47 -5.21
C ASP A 36 -13.44 -23.13 -4.13
N ALA A 37 -14.07 -24.14 -3.52
CA ALA A 37 -15.02 -23.94 -2.44
C ALA A 37 -14.38 -23.38 -1.16
N ALA A 38 -13.10 -23.71 -0.91
CA ALA A 38 -12.31 -23.22 0.20
C ALA A 38 -11.67 -21.84 -0.06
N GLY A 39 -11.77 -21.29 -1.28
CA GLY A 39 -11.17 -20.02 -1.65
C GLY A 39 -9.64 -20.04 -1.73
N THR A 40 -9.00 -21.21 -1.78
CA THR A 40 -7.53 -21.33 -1.79
C THR A 40 -6.89 -20.95 -3.11
N HIS A 41 -7.71 -20.63 -4.13
CA HIS A 41 -7.29 -20.02 -5.40
C HIS A 41 -7.64 -18.52 -5.49
N ALA A 42 -8.15 -17.92 -4.41
CA ALA A 42 -8.33 -16.47 -4.37
C ALA A 42 -6.95 -15.80 -4.57
N GLY A 43 -6.93 -14.73 -5.37
CA GLY A 43 -5.73 -13.92 -5.53
C GLY A 43 -5.25 -13.37 -4.18
N PRO A 44 -4.04 -12.80 -4.11
CA PRO A 44 -3.55 -12.19 -2.88
C PRO A 44 -4.57 -11.20 -2.31
N ILE A 45 -4.87 -11.28 -1.02
CA ILE A 45 -5.82 -10.36 -0.35
C ILE A 45 -5.43 -8.89 -0.57
N SER A 46 -4.14 -8.60 -0.74
CA SER A 46 -3.63 -7.27 -1.09
C SER A 46 -4.14 -6.78 -2.45
N ALA A 47 -4.29 -7.65 -3.45
CA ALA A 47 -4.83 -7.31 -4.76
C ALA A 47 -6.33 -7.03 -4.68
N GLU A 48 -7.07 -7.82 -3.89
CA GLU A 48 -8.50 -7.58 -3.63
C GLU A 48 -8.72 -6.24 -2.92
N MET A 49 -7.99 -5.99 -1.82
CA MET A 49 -8.08 -4.72 -1.08
C MET A 49 -7.70 -3.52 -1.96
N TRP A 50 -6.70 -3.67 -2.82
CA TRP A 50 -6.31 -2.62 -3.78
C TRP A 50 -7.39 -2.36 -4.83
N ALA A 51 -8.03 -3.40 -5.35
CA ALA A 51 -9.15 -3.25 -6.27
C ALA A 51 -10.33 -2.56 -5.57
N GLY A 52 -10.64 -2.97 -4.34
CA GLY A 52 -11.71 -2.39 -3.52
C GLY A 52 -11.50 -0.92 -3.13
N SER A 53 -10.26 -0.42 -3.14
CA SER A 53 -9.96 0.99 -2.84
C SER A 53 -10.10 1.93 -4.04
N ALA A 54 -10.54 1.44 -5.20
CA ALA A 54 -10.58 2.22 -6.44
C ALA A 54 -11.36 3.54 -6.33
N ASP A 55 -12.46 3.55 -5.57
CA ASP A 55 -13.30 4.74 -5.42
C ASP A 55 -12.59 5.81 -4.58
N LEU A 56 -12.02 5.41 -3.45
CA LEU A 56 -11.19 6.28 -2.59
C LEU A 56 -9.98 6.82 -3.35
N ARG A 57 -9.33 6.01 -4.19
CA ARG A 57 -8.19 6.46 -5.00
C ARG A 57 -8.60 7.52 -6.03
N ARG A 58 -9.78 7.41 -6.64
CA ARG A 58 -10.32 8.47 -7.52
C ARG A 58 -10.63 9.74 -6.75
N GLU A 59 -11.19 9.63 -5.55
CA GLU A 59 -11.42 10.80 -4.68
C GLU A 59 -10.11 11.50 -4.32
N ILE A 60 -9.04 10.74 -4.03
CA ILE A 60 -7.70 11.28 -3.77
C ILE A 60 -7.16 12.03 -4.99
N ASP A 61 -7.28 11.46 -6.19
CA ASP A 61 -6.84 12.08 -7.44
C ASP A 61 -7.59 13.41 -7.73
N ASP A 62 -8.84 13.51 -7.26
CA ASP A 62 -9.68 14.70 -7.44
C ASP A 62 -9.44 15.81 -6.41
N LEU A 63 -8.64 15.54 -5.37
CA LEU A 63 -8.32 16.54 -4.36
C LEU A 63 -7.61 17.75 -5.00
N PRO A 64 -8.00 18.99 -4.66
CA PRO A 64 -7.34 20.20 -5.15
C PRO A 64 -5.84 20.21 -4.86
N PHE A 65 -5.40 19.59 -3.77
CA PHE A 65 -3.99 19.45 -3.43
C PHE A 65 -3.23 18.62 -4.48
N VAL A 66 -3.72 17.43 -4.82
CA VAL A 66 -3.06 16.50 -5.77
C VAL A 66 -3.04 17.09 -7.17
N ARG A 67 -4.16 17.64 -7.63
CA ARG A 67 -4.25 18.28 -8.96
C ARG A 67 -3.28 19.45 -9.11
N ARG A 68 -3.26 20.35 -8.11
CA ARG A 68 -2.38 21.53 -8.12
C ARG A 68 -0.91 21.20 -7.92
N LEU A 69 -0.62 20.10 -7.21
CA LEU A 69 0.74 19.58 -7.11
C LEU A 69 1.21 19.06 -8.48
N GLY A 70 0.32 18.36 -9.20
CA GLY A 70 0.61 17.81 -10.52
C GLY A 70 0.82 18.86 -11.62
N ASP A 71 0.05 19.96 -11.59
CA ASP A 71 0.17 21.06 -12.58
C ASP A 71 1.16 22.17 -12.16
N GLY A 72 1.75 22.07 -10.96
CA GLY A 72 2.72 23.04 -10.45
C GLY A 72 2.11 24.34 -9.91
N THR A 73 0.79 24.44 -9.73
CA THR A 73 0.10 25.63 -9.23
C THR A 73 -0.22 25.60 -7.73
N LEU A 74 0.31 24.60 -6.99
CA LEU A 74 0.09 24.46 -5.55
C LEU A 74 0.66 25.66 -4.79
N PRO A 75 -0.15 26.38 -3.98
CA PRO A 75 0.37 27.46 -3.17
C PRO A 75 1.41 26.98 -2.17
N GLU A 76 2.51 27.73 -2.03
CA GLU A 76 3.61 27.40 -1.12
C GLU A 76 3.12 27.13 0.32
N ALA A 77 2.21 27.98 0.83
CA ALA A 77 1.65 27.82 2.17
C ALA A 77 0.91 26.48 2.37
N TRP A 78 0.27 25.94 1.33
CA TRP A 78 -0.40 24.64 1.40
C TRP A 78 0.63 23.53 1.47
N PHE A 79 1.69 23.63 0.68
CA PHE A 79 2.79 22.67 0.68
C PHE A 79 3.54 22.68 2.02
N SER A 80 3.88 23.86 2.55
CA SER A 80 4.51 24.00 3.87
C SER A 80 3.63 23.44 4.99
N HIS A 81 2.31 23.67 4.94
CA HIS A 81 1.38 23.07 5.90
C HIS A 81 1.35 21.55 5.78
N TYR A 82 1.25 21.02 4.56
CA TYR A 82 1.28 19.58 4.31
C TYR A 82 2.57 18.93 4.84
N LEU A 83 3.75 19.52 4.57
CA LEU A 83 5.02 18.98 5.08
C LEU A 83 5.15 19.05 6.60
N ALA A 84 4.60 20.08 7.26
CA ALA A 84 4.56 20.12 8.71
C ALA A 84 3.68 19.01 9.30
N GLN A 85 2.55 18.70 8.67
CA GLN A 85 1.71 17.56 9.05
C GLN A 85 2.40 16.22 8.76
N ASP A 86 3.08 16.11 7.63
CA ASP A 86 3.79 14.90 7.22
C ASP A 86 4.97 14.59 8.16
N ALA A 87 5.71 15.59 8.63
CA ALA A 87 6.74 15.40 9.65
C ALA A 87 6.18 14.82 10.96
N ILE A 88 5.02 15.29 11.41
CA ILE A 88 4.34 14.73 12.59
C ILE A 88 3.92 13.27 12.33
N TYR A 89 3.38 13.00 11.15
CA TYR A 89 3.00 11.67 10.72
C TYR A 89 4.20 10.72 10.68
N LEU A 90 5.30 11.09 10.00
CA LEU A 90 6.51 10.27 9.84
C LEU A 90 7.16 9.92 11.18
N ARG A 91 7.12 10.84 12.15
CA ARG A 91 7.59 10.58 13.52
C ARG A 91 6.80 9.48 14.22
N ALA A 92 5.48 9.43 14.04
CA ALA A 92 4.67 8.32 14.56
C ALA A 92 4.87 7.06 13.71
N TYR A 93 4.88 7.21 12.39
CA TYR A 93 5.00 6.13 11.42
C TYR A 93 6.28 5.31 11.61
N SER A 94 7.43 5.96 11.82
CA SER A 94 8.70 5.29 12.12
C SER A 94 8.62 4.36 13.34
N ARG A 95 7.89 4.77 14.38
CA ARG A 95 7.68 3.95 15.59
C ARG A 95 6.78 2.75 15.30
N VAL A 96 5.76 2.93 14.46
CA VAL A 96 4.85 1.86 14.04
C VAL A 96 5.58 0.85 13.14
N LEU A 97 6.45 1.32 12.24
CA LEU A 97 7.33 0.46 11.43
C LEU A 97 8.31 -0.32 12.32
N ALA A 98 8.93 0.32 13.31
CA ALA A 98 9.77 -0.37 14.29
C ALA A 98 8.98 -1.44 15.07
N ARG A 99 7.70 -1.19 15.37
CA ARG A 99 6.82 -2.20 15.99
C ARG A 99 6.52 -3.36 15.04
N ALA A 100 6.27 -3.10 13.76
CA ALA A 100 6.12 -4.15 12.76
C ALA A 100 7.38 -5.01 12.64
N SER A 101 8.57 -4.39 12.71
CA SER A 101 9.85 -5.10 12.79
C SER A 101 9.92 -6.04 13.99
N GLN A 102 9.54 -5.58 15.19
CA GLN A 102 9.52 -6.43 16.39
C GLN A 102 8.57 -7.62 16.29
N LEU A 103 7.44 -7.48 15.59
CA LEU A 103 6.42 -8.52 15.45
C LEU A 103 6.67 -9.44 14.24
N ALA A 104 7.65 -9.12 13.39
CA ALA A 104 7.87 -9.81 12.14
C ALA A 104 8.20 -11.30 12.37
N PRO A 105 7.60 -12.23 11.61
CA PRO A 105 7.79 -13.66 11.81
C PRO A 105 9.12 -14.18 11.25
N THR A 106 9.81 -13.40 10.41
CA THR A 106 11.07 -13.78 9.78
C THR A 106 12.13 -12.69 9.93
N PRO A 107 13.43 -13.05 9.99
CA PRO A 107 14.52 -12.07 10.05
C PRO A 107 14.54 -11.11 8.85
N ASP A 108 14.25 -11.61 7.65
CA ASP A 108 14.20 -10.78 6.44
C ASP A 108 13.12 -9.70 6.54
N ALA A 109 11.92 -10.07 7.00
CA ALA A 109 10.84 -9.11 7.22
C ALA A 109 11.20 -8.11 8.33
N GLN A 110 11.84 -8.58 9.40
CA GLN A 110 12.31 -7.70 10.49
C GLN A 110 13.26 -6.62 9.95
N VAL A 111 14.22 -6.99 9.11
CA VAL A 111 15.18 -6.06 8.48
C VAL A 111 14.49 -5.06 7.57
N VAL A 112 13.51 -5.51 6.75
CA VAL A 112 12.75 -4.61 5.86
C VAL A 112 12.04 -3.51 6.66
N TRP A 113 11.33 -3.87 7.73
CA TRP A 113 10.63 -2.89 8.56
C TRP A 113 11.56 -1.98 9.35
N ALA A 114 12.69 -2.51 9.85
CA ALA A 114 13.68 -1.71 10.56
C ALA A 114 14.31 -0.65 9.64
N ARG A 115 14.61 -1.02 8.38
CA ARG A 115 15.08 -0.06 7.36
C ARG A 115 14.03 0.99 7.07
N GLY A 116 12.78 0.59 6.83
CA GLY A 116 11.69 1.54 6.62
C GLY A 116 11.51 2.52 7.78
N ALA A 117 11.69 2.07 9.03
CA ALA A 117 11.64 2.96 10.20
C ALA A 117 12.79 3.99 10.17
N ALA A 118 14.00 3.57 9.83
CA ALA A 118 15.15 4.47 9.68
C ALA A 118 14.95 5.46 8.52
N ASP A 119 14.43 4.99 7.38
CA ASP A 119 14.15 5.82 6.22
C ASP A 119 13.09 6.89 6.53
N ALA A 120 12.05 6.54 7.31
CA ALA A 120 11.03 7.50 7.74
C ALA A 120 11.61 8.60 8.66
N ILE A 121 12.56 8.26 9.54
CA ILE A 121 13.26 9.24 10.40
C ILE A 121 14.14 10.16 9.55
N ALA A 122 14.87 9.59 8.58
CA ALA A 122 15.71 10.36 7.67
C ALA A 122 14.87 11.30 6.81
N ALA A 123 13.74 10.83 6.28
CA ALA A 123 12.80 11.64 5.51
C ALA A 123 12.23 12.80 6.34
N GLU A 124 11.78 12.56 7.58
CA GLU A 124 11.32 13.65 8.47
C GLU A 124 12.39 14.71 8.66
N SER A 125 13.64 14.30 8.92
CA SER A 125 14.76 15.20 9.14
C SER A 125 15.05 16.06 7.90
N ALA A 126 15.08 15.43 6.72
CA ALA A 126 15.27 16.13 5.45
C ALA A 126 14.17 17.16 5.18
N LEU A 127 12.90 16.83 5.43
CA LEU A 127 11.79 17.79 5.29
C LEU A 127 11.99 19.04 6.16
N HIS A 128 12.48 18.85 7.38
CA HIS A 128 12.75 19.95 8.30
C HIS A 128 13.90 20.84 7.81
N GLU A 129 15.03 20.22 7.48
CA GLU A 129 16.25 20.91 7.06
C GLU A 129 16.05 21.65 5.73
N GLU A 130 15.49 20.98 4.74
CA GLU A 130 15.39 21.49 3.38
C GLU A 130 14.25 22.49 3.22
N TRP A 131 13.09 22.29 3.85
CA TRP A 131 11.92 23.12 3.58
C TRP A 131 11.42 23.92 4.78
N LEU A 132 11.09 23.25 5.89
CA LEU A 132 10.38 23.89 7.00
C LEU A 132 11.23 24.90 7.77
N SER A 133 12.56 24.77 7.73
CA SER A 133 13.50 25.76 8.26
C SER A 133 13.39 27.13 7.56
N ARG A 134 13.06 27.11 6.25
CA ARG A 134 12.93 28.30 5.39
C ARG A 134 11.48 28.78 5.26
N HIS A 135 10.53 27.85 5.35
CA HIS A 135 9.09 28.11 5.19
C HIS A 135 8.32 27.57 6.41
N PRO A 136 8.37 28.28 7.54
CA PRO A 136 7.81 27.78 8.79
C PRO A 136 6.30 27.59 8.69
N ALA A 137 5.83 26.45 9.18
CA ALA A 137 4.42 26.13 9.33
C ALA A 137 4.16 25.55 10.74
N PRO A 138 2.93 25.66 11.28
CA PRO A 138 2.63 25.18 12.62
C PRO A 138 2.86 23.67 12.76
N MET A 139 3.76 23.30 13.66
CA MET A 139 4.02 21.90 14.07
C MET A 139 3.00 21.43 15.11
N VAL A 140 1.71 21.51 14.75
CA VAL A 140 0.59 21.05 15.57
C VAL A 140 -0.26 20.11 14.71
N ALA A 141 -0.51 18.91 15.22
CA ALA A 141 -1.29 17.91 14.50
C ALA A 141 -2.72 18.41 14.27
N GLY A 142 -3.12 18.54 13.01
CA GLY A 142 -4.50 18.74 12.61
C GLY A 142 -5.35 17.50 12.92
N PRO A 143 -6.68 17.61 12.85
CA PRO A 143 -7.59 16.52 13.20
C PRO A 143 -7.41 15.27 12.31
N VAL A 144 -7.14 15.46 11.01
CA VAL A 144 -6.91 14.35 10.07
C VAL A 144 -5.61 13.61 10.40
N THR A 145 -4.50 14.35 10.53
CA THR A 145 -3.20 13.78 10.92
C THR A 145 -3.28 13.05 12.24
N ARG A 146 -3.95 13.64 13.24
CA ARG A 146 -4.16 13.02 14.54
C ARG A 146 -4.95 11.73 14.42
N ALA A 147 -6.10 11.76 13.74
CA ALA A 147 -6.93 10.56 13.57
C ALA A 147 -6.16 9.41 12.92
N TYR A 148 -5.34 9.72 11.91
CA TYR A 148 -4.54 8.69 11.24
C TYR A 148 -3.41 8.16 12.14
N VAL A 149 -2.68 9.05 12.80
CA VAL A 149 -1.63 8.66 13.75
C VAL A 149 -2.20 7.81 14.89
N ASP A 150 -3.34 8.21 15.46
CA ASP A 150 -3.99 7.48 16.53
C ASP A 150 -4.45 6.10 16.06
N HIS A 151 -4.99 5.98 14.84
CA HIS A 151 -5.33 4.70 14.22
C HIS A 151 -4.12 3.76 14.11
N LEU A 152 -3.00 4.25 13.58
CA LEU A 152 -1.78 3.45 13.42
C LEU A 152 -1.18 3.05 14.77
N LEU A 153 -1.15 3.96 15.74
CA LEU A 153 -0.65 3.68 17.09
C LEU A 153 -1.53 2.68 17.83
N ALA A 154 -2.85 2.73 17.65
CA ALA A 154 -3.78 1.76 18.22
C ALA A 154 -3.50 0.35 17.69
N HIS A 155 -3.31 0.20 16.38
CA HIS A 155 -2.93 -1.10 15.79
C HIS A 155 -1.54 -1.56 16.24
N ALA A 156 -0.56 -0.66 16.33
CA ALA A 156 0.77 -0.99 16.84
C ALA A 156 0.74 -1.56 18.27
N ALA A 157 -0.17 -1.06 19.09
CA ALA A 157 -0.31 -1.46 20.49
C ALA A 157 -1.09 -2.78 20.66
N THR A 158 -2.08 -3.05 19.82
CA THR A 158 -3.10 -4.08 20.11
C THR A 158 -3.24 -5.18 19.07
N SER A 159 -2.76 -4.97 17.85
CA SER A 159 -2.98 -5.90 16.74
C SER A 159 -1.85 -6.89 16.57
N ASP A 160 -2.16 -8.01 15.92
CA ASP A 160 -1.15 -8.92 15.41
C ASP A 160 -0.38 -8.33 14.22
N TYR A 161 0.67 -9.04 13.80
CA TYR A 161 1.54 -8.60 12.72
C TYR A 161 0.80 -8.37 11.40
N ALA A 162 -0.13 -9.26 11.02
CA ALA A 162 -0.81 -9.17 9.73
C ALA A 162 -1.74 -7.95 9.66
N VAL A 163 -2.51 -7.70 10.72
CA VAL A 163 -3.39 -6.54 10.82
C VAL A 163 -2.59 -5.24 10.88
N LEU A 164 -1.48 -5.20 11.62
CA LEU A 164 -0.60 -4.04 11.66
C LEU A 164 0.00 -3.72 10.27
N VAL A 165 0.45 -4.74 9.54
CA VAL A 165 0.95 -4.58 8.18
C VAL A 165 -0.15 -4.07 7.24
N ALA A 166 -1.37 -4.60 7.35
CA ALA A 166 -2.51 -4.12 6.56
C ALA A 166 -2.81 -2.63 6.80
N ALA A 167 -2.63 -2.14 8.04
CA ALA A 167 -2.78 -0.72 8.36
C ALA A 167 -1.64 0.16 7.81
N LEU A 168 -0.42 -0.38 7.69
CA LEU A 168 0.77 0.35 7.20
C LEU A 168 0.83 0.47 5.67
N LEU A 169 0.50 -0.60 4.95
CA LEU A 169 0.71 -0.72 3.50
C LEU A 169 0.04 0.37 2.62
N PRO A 170 -1.14 0.92 2.96
CA PRO A 170 -1.78 1.96 2.15
C PRO A 170 -0.88 3.16 1.88
N CYS A 171 -0.08 3.61 2.85
CA CYS A 171 0.79 4.77 2.65
C CYS A 171 1.90 4.54 1.61
N PHE A 172 2.54 3.37 1.60
CA PHE A 172 3.53 3.05 0.58
C PHE A 172 2.90 2.97 -0.82
N THR A 173 1.79 2.27 -0.91
CA THR A 173 1.16 1.93 -2.20
C THR A 173 0.48 3.13 -2.84
N ILE A 174 -0.26 3.94 -2.06
CA ILE A 174 -0.93 5.14 -2.57
C ILE A 174 0.09 6.18 -3.04
N TYR A 175 1.18 6.43 -2.29
CA TYR A 175 2.20 7.39 -2.71
C TYR A 175 2.93 6.96 -3.97
N ALA A 176 3.27 5.67 -4.09
CA ALA A 176 3.90 5.14 -5.30
C ALA A 176 2.97 5.26 -6.52
N ASP A 177 1.68 4.95 -6.34
CA ASP A 177 0.64 4.99 -7.38
C ASP A 177 0.35 6.42 -7.86
N VAL A 178 0.14 7.35 -6.92
CA VAL A 178 -0.04 8.78 -7.24
C VAL A 178 1.22 9.35 -7.89
N GLY A 179 2.40 9.06 -7.36
CA GLY A 179 3.67 9.53 -7.91
C GLY A 179 3.91 9.04 -9.34
N ALA A 180 3.59 7.79 -9.64
CA ALA A 180 3.67 7.25 -11.00
C ALA A 180 2.71 7.96 -11.97
N ARG A 181 1.45 8.21 -11.55
CA ARG A 181 0.48 8.95 -12.35
C ARG A 181 0.88 10.40 -12.61
N LEU A 182 1.32 11.12 -11.58
CA LEU A 182 1.75 12.52 -11.71
C LEU A 182 2.95 12.64 -12.65
N ARG A 183 3.91 11.71 -12.59
CA ARG A 183 5.04 11.65 -13.53
C ARG A 183 4.57 11.46 -14.97
N ALA A 184 3.64 10.52 -15.20
CA ALA A 184 3.10 10.26 -16.53
C ALA A 184 2.34 11.48 -17.10
N ALA A 185 1.52 12.13 -16.28
CA ALA A 185 0.79 13.34 -16.65
C ALA A 185 1.74 14.51 -16.99
N GLY A 186 2.78 14.72 -16.18
CA GLY A 186 3.80 15.75 -16.43
C GLY A 186 4.59 15.50 -17.72
N SER A 187 4.95 14.25 -18.01
CA SER A 187 5.60 13.89 -19.29
C SER A 187 4.70 14.11 -20.50
N ALA A 188 3.40 13.81 -20.39
CA ALA A 188 2.45 14.05 -21.47
C ALA A 188 2.19 15.55 -21.72
N ALA A 189 2.11 16.36 -20.66
CA ALA A 189 1.97 17.81 -20.76
C ALA A 189 3.22 18.45 -21.39
N ALA A 190 4.41 17.98 -21.03
CA ALA A 190 5.66 18.42 -21.67
C ALA A 190 5.71 18.07 -23.15
N ALA A 191 5.26 16.86 -23.54
CA ALA A 191 5.23 16.41 -24.94
C ALA A 191 4.15 17.10 -25.79
N ALA A 192 3.13 17.70 -25.17
CA ALA A 192 2.06 18.45 -25.85
C ALA A 192 2.33 19.97 -25.90
N GLY A 193 3.39 20.44 -25.24
CA GLY A 193 3.81 21.85 -25.16
C GLY A 193 4.95 22.24 -26.11
N ASP A 194 5.41 21.30 -26.95
CA ASP A 194 6.35 21.50 -28.07
C ASP A 194 5.61 21.48 -29.42
#